data_AF-A0A1Y3EI53-F1
#
_entry.id   AF-A0A1Y3EI53-F1
#
_cell.length_a   1.000
_cell.length_b   1.000
_cell.length_c   1.000
_cell.angle_alpha   90.00
_cell.angle_beta   90.00
_cell.angle_gamma   90.00
#
_symmetry.space_group_name_H-M   'P 1'
#
loop_
_entity.id
_entity.type
_entity.pdbx_description
1 polymer ?
#
loop_
_entity_poly.entity_id
_entity_poly.type
_entity_poly.pdbx_seq_one_letter_code
_entity_poly.pdbx_strand_id
1 'polypeptide(L)'
;MDSENLQSIALQLGAFTRNVMNKLYAQQSQWSRKRTNTKLQSMPNTVLSEVACLAGQAKKFLFWLDREPFNTDEQFKVTRNSVLHLVVQIVQLAQMPSDDLCDV
;
A
#
# COMPACT_ATOMS: atom_id res chain seq x y z
N MET A 1 4.49 20.17 -20.05
CA MET A 1 4.83 18.80 -19.63
C MET A 1 5.39 18.91 -18.23
N ASP A 2 4.58 18.63 -17.22
CA ASP A 2 5.08 18.52 -15.85
C ASP A 2 5.91 17.25 -15.78
N SER A 3 7.23 17.39 -15.85
CA SER A 3 8.13 16.26 -15.67
C SER A 3 7.97 15.73 -14.27
N GLU A 4 7.22 14.63 -14.13
CA GLU A 4 7.03 13.90 -12.88
C GLU A 4 8.42 13.56 -12.33
N ASN A 5 8.79 14.13 -11.17
CA ASN A 5 10.11 14.01 -10.57
C ASN A 5 10.05 13.14 -9.30
N LEU A 6 11.21 12.71 -8.78
CA LEU A 6 11.25 11.85 -7.60
C LEU A 6 10.52 12.45 -6.39
N GLN A 7 10.63 13.77 -6.20
CA GLN A 7 9.96 14.47 -5.10
C GLN A 7 8.43 14.42 -5.23
N SER A 8 7.88 14.66 -6.43
CA SER A 8 6.44 14.60 -6.66
C SER A 8 5.90 13.18 -6.48
N ILE A 9 6.64 12.17 -6.94
CA ILE A 9 6.28 10.75 -6.76
C ILE A 9 6.32 10.35 -5.29
N ALA A 10 7.33 10.78 -4.53
CA ALA A 10 7.42 10.51 -3.09
C ALA A 10 6.26 11.15 -2.32
N LEU A 11 5.89 12.39 -2.66
CA LEU A 11 4.74 13.07 -2.07
C LEU A 11 3.43 12.34 -2.38
N GLN A 12 3.22 11.96 -3.65
CA GLN A 12 2.06 11.20 -4.07
C GLN A 12 1.98 9.85 -3.34
N LEU A 13 3.10 9.11 -3.26
CA LEU A 13 3.17 7.84 -2.53
C LEU A 13 2.71 7.99 -1.07
N GLY A 14 3.17 9.05 -0.40
CA GLY A 14 2.74 9.40 0.96
C GLY A 14 1.24 9.68 1.05
N ALA A 15 0.68 10.42 0.09
CA ALA A 15 -0.74 10.71 0.01
C ALA A 15 -1.59 9.44 -0.19
N PHE A 16 -1.20 8.55 -1.12
CA PHE A 16 -1.89 7.28 -1.33
C PHE A 16 -1.84 6.38 -0.10
N THR A 17 -0.68 6.30 0.56
CA THR A 17 -0.54 5.54 1.81
C THR A 17 -1.53 6.04 2.86
N ARG A 18 -1.63 7.36 3.03
CA ARG A 18 -2.56 7.97 3.98
C ARG A 18 -4.02 7.72 3.61
N ASN A 19 -4.36 7.75 2.32
CA ASN A 19 -5.70 7.42 1.85
C ASN A 19 -6.08 5.97 2.17
N VAL A 20 -5.18 5.01 1.91
CA VAL A 20 -5.37 3.61 2.27
C VAL A 20 -5.59 3.46 3.77
N MET A 21 -4.74 4.07 4.60
CA MET A 21 -4.87 4.03 6.07
C MET A 21 -6.22 4.58 6.53
N ASN A 22 -6.64 5.73 6.00
CA ASN A 22 -7.92 6.35 6.36
C ASN A 22 -9.11 5.45 5.99
N LYS A 23 -9.09 4.81 4.82
CA LYS A 23 -10.14 3.87 4.43
C LYS A 23 -10.15 2.64 5.33
N LEU A 24 -8.98 2.08 5.67
CA LEU A 24 -8.88 0.93 6.57
C LEU A 24 -9.41 1.26 7.98
N TYR A 25 -9.07 2.41 8.55
CA TYR A 25 -9.62 2.84 9.84
C TYR A 25 -11.14 3.03 9.79
N ALA A 26 -11.66 3.62 8.71
CA ALA A 26 -13.10 3.73 8.51
C ALA A 26 -13.77 2.34 8.42
N GLN A 27 -13.15 1.37 7.74
CA GLN A 27 -13.65 0.00 7.67
C GLN A 27 -13.62 -0.70 9.03
N GLN A 28 -12.52 -0.60 9.78
CA GLN A 28 -12.39 -1.17 11.12
C GLN A 28 -13.50 -0.64 12.06
N SER A 29 -13.80 0.66 11.99
CA SER A 29 -14.91 1.26 12.73
C SER A 29 -16.27 0.70 12.35
N GLN A 30 -16.49 0.36 11.07
CA GLN A 30 -17.73 -0.28 10.62
C GLN A 30 -17.80 -1.75 11.02
N TRP A 31 -16.70 -2.51 10.94
CA TRP A 31 -16.64 -3.90 11.36
C TRP A 31 -16.87 -4.06 12.87
N SER A 32 -16.30 -3.17 13.69
CA SER A 32 -16.55 -3.14 15.14
C SER A 32 -18.03 -2.92 15.47
N ARG A 33 -18.76 -2.17 14.64
CA ARG A 33 -20.20 -1.89 14.80
C ARG A 33 -21.12 -3.01 14.29
N LYS A 34 -20.68 -3.84 13.34
CA LYS A 34 -21.46 -4.91 12.70
C LYS A 34 -21.21 -6.30 13.32
N ARG A 35 -21.00 -6.37 14.64
CA ARG A 35 -20.71 -7.60 15.43
C ARG A 35 -21.82 -8.67 15.44
N THR A 36 -22.60 -8.80 14.37
CA THR A 36 -23.66 -9.80 14.21
C THR A 36 -23.49 -10.54 12.88
N ASN A 37 -22.65 -11.57 12.92
CA ASN A 37 -22.86 -12.86 12.25
C ASN A 37 -23.09 -12.90 10.73
N THR A 38 -22.38 -12.11 9.95
CA THR A 38 -22.25 -12.35 8.49
C THR A 38 -20.79 -12.61 8.16
N LYS A 39 -20.53 -13.73 7.49
CA LYS A 39 -19.24 -14.25 7.02
C LYS A 39 -18.18 -13.17 6.85
N LEU A 40 -16.99 -13.46 7.39
CA LEU A 40 -15.80 -12.63 7.36
C LEU A 40 -15.67 -11.94 5.98
N GLN A 41 -15.87 -10.63 5.96
CA GLN A 41 -16.12 -9.91 4.71
C GLN A 41 -14.78 -9.63 4.03
N SER A 42 -14.59 -10.09 2.80
CA SER A 42 -13.45 -9.75 1.96
C SER A 42 -13.22 -8.23 1.93
N MET A 43 -11.96 -7.80 1.77
CA MET A 43 -11.62 -6.39 1.70
C MET A 43 -12.47 -5.65 0.63
N PRO A 44 -13.05 -4.47 0.92
CA PRO A 44 -13.88 -3.77 -0.06
C PRO A 44 -13.09 -3.39 -1.32
N ASN A 45 -13.72 -3.49 -2.50
CA ASN A 45 -13.11 -3.12 -3.79
C ASN A 45 -12.54 -1.69 -3.81
N THR A 46 -13.13 -0.78 -3.05
CA THR A 46 -12.64 0.61 -2.92
C THR A 46 -11.33 0.72 -2.14
N VAL A 47 -11.02 -0.23 -1.26
CA VAL A 47 -9.73 -0.34 -0.58
C VAL A 47 -8.73 -1.04 -1.49
N LEU A 48 -9.14 -2.14 -2.13
CA LEU A 48 -8.32 -2.86 -3.10
C LEU A 48 -7.83 -1.95 -4.24
N SER A 49 -8.69 -1.07 -4.74
CA SER A 49 -8.34 -0.09 -5.78
C SER A 49 -7.30 0.93 -5.30
N GLU A 50 -7.37 1.38 -4.04
CA GLU A 50 -6.36 2.29 -3.48
C GLU A 50 -5.03 1.59 -3.23
N VAL A 51 -5.08 0.33 -2.78
CA VAL A 51 -3.87 -0.50 -2.64
C VAL A 51 -3.21 -0.75 -4.00
N ALA A 52 -3.98 -0.98 -5.05
CA ALA A 52 -3.45 -1.09 -6.42
C ALA A 52 -2.82 0.23 -6.89
N CYS A 53 -3.45 1.37 -6.58
CA CYS A 53 -2.89 2.68 -6.91
C CYS A 53 -1.59 2.97 -6.13
N LEU A 54 -1.57 2.64 -4.83
CA LEU A 54 -0.38 2.70 -3.98
C LEU A 54 0.76 1.86 -4.57
N ALA A 55 0.47 0.63 -4.98
CA ALA A 55 1.46 -0.24 -5.62
C ALA A 55 2.00 0.35 -6.94
N GLY A 56 1.13 0.98 -7.74
CA GLY A 56 1.54 1.69 -8.95
C GLY A 56 2.50 2.85 -8.66
N GLN A 57 2.22 3.65 -7.64
CA GLN A 57 3.10 4.76 -7.24
C GLN A 57 4.40 4.29 -6.63
N ALA A 58 4.36 3.21 -5.85
CA ALA A 58 5.56 2.58 -5.32
C ALA A 58 6.45 2.08 -6.46
N LYS A 59 5.89 1.46 -7.50
CA LYS A 59 6.65 1.03 -8.68
C LYS A 59 7.37 2.20 -9.35
N LYS A 60 6.70 3.35 -9.51
CA LYS A 60 7.33 4.57 -10.04
C LYS A 60 8.46 5.06 -9.15
N PHE A 61 8.27 5.05 -7.83
CA PHE A 61 9.29 5.46 -6.87
C PHE A 61 10.51 4.56 -6.93
N LEU A 62 10.31 3.24 -6.90
CA LEU A 62 11.38 2.23 -7.02
C LEU A 62 12.16 2.41 -8.33
N PHE A 63 11.46 2.66 -9.45
CA PHE A 63 12.09 2.93 -10.73
C PHE A 63 13.04 4.15 -10.71
N TRP A 64 12.76 5.17 -9.90
CA TRP A 64 13.72 6.26 -9.67
C TRP A 64 14.91 5.85 -8.82
N LEU A 65 14.68 5.06 -7.77
CA LEU A 65 15.76 4.60 -6.88
C LEU A 65 16.69 3.56 -7.51
N ASP A 66 16.23 2.84 -8.54
CA ASP A 66 17.05 1.87 -9.28
C ASP A 66 18.04 2.52 -10.28
N ARG A 67 17.98 3.85 -10.44
CA ARG A 67 18.86 4.62 -11.35
C ARG A 67 19.97 5.35 -10.58
N GLU A 68 21.09 5.62 -11.25
CA GLU A 68 22.11 6.51 -10.71
C GLU A 68 21.57 7.95 -10.50
N PRO A 69 22.04 8.66 -9.46
CA PRO A 69 23.03 8.24 -8.45
C PRO A 69 22.41 7.48 -7.26
N PHE A 70 21.10 7.23 -7.24
CA PHE A 70 20.41 6.68 -6.07
C PHE A 70 20.72 5.21 -5.81
N ASN A 71 20.93 4.42 -6.85
CA ASN A 71 21.16 2.98 -6.71
C ASN A 71 22.54 2.63 -6.13
N THR A 72 23.49 3.57 -6.07
CA THR A 72 24.83 3.36 -5.50
C THR A 72 24.89 3.70 -4.02
N ASP A 73 24.06 4.65 -3.56
CA ASP A 73 23.97 5.08 -2.18
C ASP A 73 23.18 4.09 -1.31
N GLU A 74 23.78 3.70 -0.18
CA GLU A 74 23.25 2.67 0.69
C GLU A 74 21.95 3.08 1.40
N GLN A 75 21.77 4.36 1.72
CA GLN A 75 20.54 4.85 2.38
C GLN A 75 19.34 4.71 1.44
N PHE A 76 19.54 4.99 0.16
CA PHE A 76 18.49 4.84 -0.86
C PHE A 76 18.18 3.37 -1.15
N LYS A 77 19.16 2.46 -1.11
CA LYS A 77 18.91 1.01 -1.21
C LYS A 77 18.08 0.48 -0.04
N VAL A 78 18.40 0.88 1.20
CA VAL A 78 17.62 0.52 2.39
C VAL A 78 16.19 1.01 2.25
N THR A 79 16.01 2.26 1.83
CA THR A 79 14.69 2.86 1.59
C THR A 79 13.91 2.09 0.51
N ARG A 80 14.55 1.79 -0.63
CA ARG A 80 13.97 1.01 -1.73
C ARG A 80 13.46 -0.35 -1.25
N ASN A 81 14.32 -1.10 -0.55
CA ASN A 81 13.98 -2.43 -0.06
C ASN A 81 12.82 -2.36 0.94
N SER A 82 12.83 -1.37 1.84
CA SER A 82 11.76 -1.16 2.82
C SER A 82 10.42 -0.87 2.13
N VAL A 83 10.39 0.04 1.16
CA VAL A 83 9.16 0.37 0.41
C VAL A 83 8.66 -0.85 -0.38
N LEU A 84 9.56 -1.59 -1.03
CA LEU A 84 9.19 -2.81 -1.76
C LEU A 84 8.56 -3.85 -0.82
N HIS A 85 9.20 -4.15 0.30
CA HIS A 85 8.69 -5.12 1.28
C HIS A 85 7.32 -4.70 1.83
N LEU A 86 7.16 -3.43 2.22
CA LEU A 86 5.90 -2.92 2.76
C LEU A 86 4.75 -3.02 1.74
N VAL A 87 5.01 -2.64 0.49
CA VAL A 87 3.97 -2.67 -0.56
C VAL A 87 3.56 -4.10 -0.88
N VAL A 88 4.51 -5.04 -0.96
CA VAL A 88 4.20 -6.46 -1.15
C VAL A 88 3.36 -6.98 0.01
N GLN A 89 3.74 -6.69 1.26
CA GLN A 89 2.96 -7.10 2.43
C GLN A 89 1.54 -6.53 2.41
N ILE A 90 1.37 -5.25 2.10
CA ILE A 90 0.03 -4.62 2.01
C ILE A 90 -0.81 -5.27 0.92
N VAL A 91 -0.24 -5.53 -0.26
CA VAL A 91 -0.95 -6.19 -1.36
C VAL A 91 -1.37 -7.61 -0.97
N GLN A 92 -0.48 -8.39 -0.35
CA GLN A 92 -0.78 -9.73 0.14
C GLN A 92 -1.92 -9.71 1.15
N LEU A 93 -1.81 -8.87 2.20
CA LEU A 93 -2.85 -8.74 3.23
C LEU A 93 -4.20 -8.29 2.66
N ALA A 94 -4.19 -7.40 1.68
CA ALA A 94 -5.42 -6.93 1.04
C ALA A 94 -6.08 -8.03 0.20
N GLN A 95 -5.30 -8.97 -0.34
CA GLN A 95 -5.77 -10.07 -1.17
C GLN A 95 -6.02 -11.38 -0.41
N MET A 96 -5.71 -11.44 0.90
CA MET A 96 -5.90 -12.65 1.70
C MET A 96 -7.38 -13.09 1.65
N PRO A 97 -7.65 -14.35 1.28
CA PRO A 97 -9.00 -14.90 1.34
C PRO A 97 -9.52 -14.84 2.78
N SER A 98 -10.81 -14.57 2.93
CA SER A 98 -11.46 -14.49 4.24
C SER A 98 -11.50 -15.83 4.99
N ASP A 99 -11.17 -16.94 4.32
CA ASP A 99 -11.19 -18.28 4.90
C ASP A 99 -9.92 -18.60 5.72
N ASP A 100 -8.79 -17.93 5.46
CA ASP A 100 -7.50 -18.19 6.15
C ASP A 100 -7.35 -17.48 7.52
N LEU A 101 -8.37 -16.71 7.93
CA LEU A 101 -8.38 -15.94 9.18
C LEU A 101 -9.10 -16.67 10.34
N CYS A 102 -9.61 -17.89 10.11
CA CYS A 102 -10.35 -18.68 11.10
C CYS A 102 -9.50 -19.70 11.88
N ASP A 103 -8.21 -19.87 11.55
CA ASP A 103 -7.34 -20.91 12.14
C ASP A 103 -6.21 -20.37 13.06
N VAL A 104 -6.41 -19.22 13.72
CA VAL A 104 -5.47 -18.71 14.77
C VAL A 104 -6.19 -18.43 16.08
#